data_AF-A0A3B8MYG4-F1
#
_entry.id   AF-A0A3B8MYG4-F1
#
_cell.length_a   1.000
_cell.length_b   1.000
_cell.length_c   1.000
_cell.angle_alpha   90.00
_cell.angle_beta   90.00
_cell.angle_gamma   90.00
#
_symmetry.space_group_name_H-M   'P 1'
#
loop_
_entity.id
_entity.type
_entity.pdbx_description
1 polymer ?
#
loop_
_entity_poly.entity_id
_entity_poly.type
_entity_poly.pdbx_seq_one_letter_code
_entity_poly.pdbx_strand_id
1 'polypeptide(L)'
;MESIRELEKGFVDAEEKLNSAKEIIVFGAGGSGKKVKAYLEREMKLRVHYFVDNDPEKWDKSIDDVPILSPSRLLSLYSAFANPLICIASDWAKDIAYKLRDMGIKNYIDLTRWIKWRYCCDREKLISHLDELEGVYNLLDDDLSKKTFLSVIEYRKLLDPICLRVSEYDQY
;
A
#
# COMPACT_ATOMS: atom_id res chain seq x y z
N MET A 1 24.14 4.93 10.44
CA MET A 1 22.93 4.61 11.23
C MET A 1 21.90 5.62 10.78
N GLU A 2 20.94 5.22 9.96
CA GLU A 2 19.91 6.14 9.46
C GLU A 2 19.19 6.73 10.69
N SER A 3 19.31 8.03 10.87
CA SER A 3 18.65 8.72 11.97
C SER A 3 17.14 8.73 11.68
N ILE A 4 16.30 8.63 12.70
CA ILE A 4 14.85 8.88 12.58
C ILE A 4 14.58 10.24 11.91
N ARG A 5 15.52 11.19 11.97
CA ARG A 5 15.44 12.48 11.29
C ARG A 5 15.57 12.40 9.76
N GLU A 6 16.15 11.34 9.20
CA GLU A 6 16.15 11.13 7.74
C GLU A 6 14.76 10.72 7.22
N LEU A 7 13.84 10.32 8.11
CA LEU A 7 12.45 9.97 7.78
C LEU A 7 11.61 11.18 7.35
N GLU A 8 12.09 12.42 7.54
CA GLU A 8 11.43 13.64 7.04
C GLU A 8 11.36 13.69 5.50
N LYS A 9 12.22 12.92 4.81
CA LYS A 9 12.36 12.91 3.35
C LYS A 9 11.69 11.69 2.73
N GLY A 10 11.23 11.83 1.48
CA GLY A 10 10.70 10.72 0.69
C GLY A 10 9.30 10.24 1.11
N PHE A 11 8.52 11.10 1.77
CA PHE A 11 7.14 10.79 2.14
C PHE A 11 6.26 10.67 0.89
N VAL A 12 5.45 9.62 0.83
CA VAL A 12 4.44 9.44 -0.20
C VAL A 12 3.11 9.95 0.33
N ASP A 13 2.60 11.03 -0.25
CA ASP A 13 1.24 11.46 -0.02
C ASP A 13 0.29 10.58 -0.86
N ALA A 14 -0.49 9.75 -0.18
CA ALA A 14 -1.40 8.82 -0.84
C ALA A 14 -2.49 9.56 -1.62
N GLU A 15 -3.03 10.65 -1.06
CA GLU A 15 -4.13 11.38 -1.66
C GLU A 15 -3.65 12.15 -2.89
N GLU A 16 -2.47 12.76 -2.83
CA GLU A 16 -1.81 13.36 -4.00
C GLU A 16 -1.59 12.31 -5.10
N LYS A 17 -1.02 11.15 -4.74
CA LYS A 17 -0.75 10.08 -5.70
C LYS A 17 -2.05 9.56 -6.34
N LEU A 18 -3.09 9.37 -5.54
CA LEU A 18 -4.43 8.97 -6.00
C LEU A 18 -5.06 10.01 -6.95
N ASN A 19 -5.00 11.30 -6.63
CA ASN A 19 -5.56 12.37 -7.45
C ASN A 19 -4.77 12.60 -8.76
N SER A 20 -3.47 12.30 -8.76
CA SER A 20 -2.63 12.40 -9.95
C SER A 20 -2.86 11.25 -10.95
N ALA A 21 -3.34 10.10 -10.47
CA ALA A 21 -3.54 8.90 -11.28
C ALA A 21 -4.66 9.12 -12.31
N LYS A 22 -4.46 8.60 -13.53
CA LYS A 22 -5.51 8.59 -14.56
C LYS A 22 -6.26 7.26 -14.56
N GLU A 23 -5.54 6.18 -14.32
CA GLU A 23 -6.10 4.84 -14.18
C GLU A 23 -5.85 4.28 -12.78
N ILE A 24 -6.92 4.09 -12.02
CA ILE A 24 -6.87 3.47 -10.68
C ILE A 24 -7.27 2.01 -10.76
N ILE A 25 -6.38 1.14 -10.31
CA ILE A 25 -6.52 -0.30 -10.35
C ILE A 25 -6.45 -0.82 -8.92
N VAL A 26 -7.44 -1.59 -8.46
CA VAL A 26 -7.44 -2.17 -7.11
C VAL A 26 -6.99 -3.62 -7.18
N PHE A 27 -5.83 -3.94 -6.57
CA PHE A 27 -5.35 -5.31 -6.47
C PHE A 27 -5.91 -5.97 -5.21
N GLY A 28 -6.90 -6.83 -5.41
CA GLY A 28 -7.68 -7.55 -4.41
C GLY A 28 -9.16 -7.37 -4.69
N ALA A 29 -9.85 -8.41 -5.18
CA ALA A 29 -11.28 -8.39 -5.49
C ALA A 29 -12.12 -8.97 -4.33
N GLY A 30 -11.62 -8.86 -3.10
CA GLY A 30 -12.26 -9.33 -1.87
C GLY A 30 -12.97 -8.23 -1.09
N GLY A 31 -13.26 -8.49 0.19
CA GLY A 31 -13.90 -7.52 1.08
C GLY A 31 -13.10 -6.22 1.27
N SER A 32 -11.77 -6.32 1.37
CA SER A 32 -10.88 -5.14 1.47
C SER A 32 -10.91 -4.32 0.17
N GLY A 33 -10.87 -4.96 -0.99
CA GLY A 33 -10.99 -4.29 -2.29
C GLY A 33 -12.29 -3.50 -2.45
N LYS A 34 -13.42 -4.09 -2.05
CA LYS A 34 -14.73 -3.40 -2.07
C LYS A 34 -14.73 -2.15 -1.17
N LYS A 35 -14.11 -2.23 0.01
CA LYS A 35 -13.98 -1.09 0.92
C LYS A 35 -13.10 0.02 0.34
N VAL A 36 -11.97 -0.35 -0.28
CA VAL A 36 -11.08 0.60 -0.96
C VAL A 36 -11.81 1.28 -2.12
N LYS A 37 -12.51 0.52 -2.99
CA LYS A 37 -13.35 1.09 -4.06
C LYS A 37 -14.38 2.07 -3.52
N ALA A 38 -15.12 1.68 -2.48
CA ALA A 38 -16.14 2.55 -1.88
C ALA A 38 -15.54 3.86 -1.37
N TYR A 39 -14.38 3.82 -0.70
CA TYR A 39 -13.69 5.03 -0.26
C TYR A 39 -13.25 5.91 -1.44
N LEU A 40 -12.62 5.31 -2.45
CA LEU A 40 -12.14 6.04 -3.63
C LEU A 40 -13.30 6.74 -4.36
N GLU A 41 -14.40 6.04 -4.59
CA GLU A 41 -15.52 6.59 -5.36
C GLU A 41 -16.38 7.57 -4.54
N ARG A 42 -16.63 7.27 -3.27
CA ARG A 42 -17.58 8.06 -2.45
C ARG A 42 -16.91 9.24 -1.79
N GLU A 43 -15.73 9.05 -1.21
CA GLU A 43 -15.03 10.09 -0.45
C GLU A 43 -14.11 10.90 -1.37
N MET A 44 -13.33 10.22 -2.22
CA MET A 44 -12.34 10.88 -3.08
C MET A 44 -12.87 11.28 -4.45
N LYS A 45 -14.07 10.82 -4.83
CA LYS A 45 -14.67 11.03 -6.17
C LYS A 45 -13.79 10.50 -7.31
N LEU A 46 -13.01 9.46 -7.04
CA LEU A 46 -12.12 8.81 -7.99
C LEU A 46 -12.72 7.48 -8.47
N ARG A 47 -12.67 7.23 -9.78
CA ARG A 47 -13.19 6.00 -10.39
C ARG A 47 -12.18 4.86 -10.30
N VAL A 48 -12.62 3.69 -9.85
CA VAL A 48 -11.86 2.44 -10.02
C VAL A 48 -12.13 1.86 -11.40
N HIS A 49 -11.07 1.59 -12.16
CA HIS A 49 -11.17 1.13 -13.55
C HIS A 49 -11.14 -0.39 -13.65
N TYR A 50 -10.33 -1.03 -12.80
CA TYR A 50 -10.15 -2.47 -12.78
C TYR A 50 -9.95 -2.97 -11.37
N PHE A 51 -10.42 -4.18 -11.11
CA PHE A 51 -9.89 -5.02 -10.06
C PHE A 51 -8.84 -5.98 -10.64
N VAL A 52 -7.93 -6.45 -9.79
CA VAL A 52 -6.99 -7.52 -10.11
C VAL A 52 -7.01 -8.52 -8.96
N ASP A 53 -7.05 -9.82 -9.23
CA ASP A 53 -6.99 -10.84 -8.18
C ASP A 53 -6.22 -12.08 -8.66
N ASN A 54 -5.59 -12.79 -7.73
CA ASN A 54 -4.86 -14.02 -8.03
C ASN A 54 -5.81 -15.23 -8.19
N ASP A 55 -7.03 -15.12 -7.68
CA ASP A 55 -8.03 -16.18 -7.73
C ASP A 55 -8.64 -16.33 -9.14
N PRO A 56 -8.38 -17.43 -9.87
CA PRO A 56 -8.90 -17.65 -11.21
C PRO A 56 -10.42 -17.75 -11.25
N GLU A 57 -11.08 -18.11 -10.15
CA GLU A 57 -12.54 -18.15 -10.09
C GLU A 57 -13.17 -16.76 -10.19
N LYS A 58 -12.39 -15.68 -9.98
CA LYS A 58 -12.86 -14.29 -10.07
C LYS A 58 -12.62 -13.64 -11.41
N TRP A 59 -11.75 -14.20 -12.26
CA TRP A 59 -11.40 -13.60 -13.54
C TRP A 59 -12.61 -13.52 -14.47
N ASP A 60 -12.61 -12.51 -15.34
CA ASP A 60 -13.69 -12.21 -16.29
C ASP A 60 -15.07 -11.95 -15.65
N LYS A 61 -15.12 -11.82 -14.32
CA LYS A 61 -16.28 -11.32 -13.56
C LYS A 61 -16.11 -9.82 -13.30
N SER A 62 -17.14 -9.22 -12.70
CA SER A 62 -17.13 -7.83 -12.26
C SER A 62 -17.61 -7.67 -10.83
N ILE A 63 -17.21 -6.56 -10.20
CA ILE A 63 -17.74 -6.06 -8.94
C ILE A 63 -18.25 -4.65 -9.20
N ASP A 64 -19.55 -4.43 -9.02
CA ASP A 64 -20.20 -3.14 -9.31
C ASP A 64 -19.80 -2.60 -10.70
N ASP A 65 -19.94 -3.45 -11.72
CA ASP A 65 -19.58 -3.17 -13.12
C ASP A 65 -18.09 -2.87 -13.40
N VAL A 66 -17.22 -3.05 -12.40
CA VAL A 66 -15.76 -2.96 -12.58
C VAL A 66 -15.20 -4.35 -12.86
N PRO A 67 -14.56 -4.57 -14.03
CA PRO A 67 -14.02 -5.87 -14.41
C PRO A 67 -12.84 -6.31 -13.52
N ILE A 68 -12.74 -7.62 -13.30
CA ILE A 68 -11.64 -8.26 -12.56
C ILE A 68 -10.67 -8.90 -13.56
N LEU A 69 -9.43 -8.41 -13.57
CA LEU A 69 -8.35 -8.93 -14.40
C LEU A 69 -7.53 -9.99 -13.63
N SER A 70 -6.94 -10.91 -14.40
CA SER A 70 -5.81 -11.70 -13.92
C SER A 70 -4.52 -10.86 -13.86
N PRO A 71 -3.50 -11.26 -13.09
CA PRO A 71 -2.19 -10.58 -13.09
C PRO A 71 -1.52 -10.59 -14.47
N SER A 72 -1.67 -11.67 -15.25
CA SER A 72 -1.14 -11.75 -16.61
C SER A 72 -1.84 -10.78 -17.54
N ARG A 73 -3.16 -10.61 -17.41
CA ARG A 73 -3.92 -9.64 -18.22
C ARG A 73 -3.58 -8.20 -17.84
N LEU A 74 -3.37 -7.92 -16.54
CA LEU A 74 -2.84 -6.65 -16.07
C LEU A 74 -1.51 -6.33 -16.78
N LEU A 75 -0.54 -7.25 -16.76
CA LEU A 75 0.78 -7.03 -17.38
C LEU A 75 0.67 -6.67 -18.86
N SER A 76 -0.13 -7.42 -19.62
CA SER A 76 -0.31 -7.21 -21.06
C SER A 76 -0.94 -5.86 -21.39
N LEU A 77 -1.76 -5.31 -20.48
CA LEU A 77 -2.44 -4.04 -20.68
C LEU A 77 -1.72 -2.84 -20.04
N TYR A 78 -0.79 -3.10 -19.11
CA TYR A 78 -0.24 -2.05 -18.22
C TYR A 78 0.40 -0.89 -18.99
N SER A 79 1.12 -1.20 -20.06
CA SER A 79 1.80 -0.19 -20.91
C SER A 79 0.83 0.70 -21.70
N ALA A 80 -0.43 0.29 -21.87
CA ALA A 80 -1.46 1.05 -22.57
C ALA A 80 -2.25 1.98 -21.63
N PHE A 81 -2.14 1.80 -20.32
CA PHE A 81 -2.78 2.70 -19.36
C PHE A 81 -2.01 4.02 -19.26
N ALA A 82 -2.73 5.14 -19.24
CA ALA A 82 -2.19 6.44 -18.91
C ALA A 82 -1.97 6.52 -17.39
N ASN A 83 -0.76 6.83 -16.95
CA ASN A 83 -0.41 7.00 -15.52
C ASN A 83 -1.15 6.06 -14.54
N PRO A 84 -1.00 4.71 -14.68
CA PRO A 84 -1.72 3.76 -13.85
C PRO A 84 -1.16 3.73 -12.43
N LEU A 85 -2.05 3.73 -11.44
CA LEU A 85 -1.74 3.50 -10.03
C LEU A 85 -2.43 2.23 -9.54
N ILE A 86 -1.63 1.32 -8.98
CA ILE A 86 -2.16 0.10 -8.34
C ILE A 86 -2.34 0.32 -6.85
N CYS A 87 -3.57 0.21 -6.38
CA CYS A 87 -3.95 0.23 -4.97
C CYS A 87 -4.08 -1.22 -4.46
N ILE A 88 -3.11 -1.68 -3.68
CA ILE A 88 -3.15 -3.02 -3.08
C ILE A 88 -4.16 -3.03 -1.92
N ALA A 89 -5.05 -4.01 -1.90
CA ALA A 89 -6.13 -4.13 -0.92
C ALA A 89 -6.30 -5.59 -0.47
N SER A 90 -5.26 -6.17 0.12
CA SER A 90 -5.17 -7.59 0.46
C SER A 90 -4.19 -7.82 1.60
N ASP A 91 -4.50 -8.75 2.52
CA ASP A 91 -3.56 -9.15 3.57
C ASP A 91 -2.27 -9.78 2.99
N TRP A 92 -2.25 -10.16 1.71
CA TRP A 92 -1.08 -10.62 0.95
C TRP A 92 -0.28 -9.46 0.30
N ALA A 93 -0.39 -8.24 0.84
CA ALA A 93 0.13 -7.04 0.18
C ALA A 93 1.62 -7.11 -0.18
N LYS A 94 2.43 -7.71 0.70
CA LYS A 94 3.88 -7.86 0.48
C LYS A 94 4.20 -8.76 -0.72
N ASP A 95 3.56 -9.92 -0.81
CA ASP A 95 3.76 -10.86 -1.91
C ASP A 95 3.23 -10.28 -3.23
N ILE A 96 2.12 -9.55 -3.18
CA ILE A 96 1.57 -8.83 -4.33
C ILE A 96 2.57 -7.77 -4.81
N ALA A 97 3.14 -6.97 -3.90
CA ALA A 97 4.13 -5.96 -4.24
C ALA A 97 5.39 -6.57 -4.88
N TYR A 98 5.87 -7.71 -4.38
CA TYR A 98 6.98 -8.42 -5.04
C TYR A 98 6.62 -8.86 -6.45
N LYS A 99 5.46 -9.48 -6.65
CA LYS A 99 4.97 -9.86 -7.99
C LYS A 99 4.87 -8.66 -8.92
N LEU A 100 4.33 -7.53 -8.45
CA LEU A 100 4.26 -6.30 -9.23
C LEU A 100 5.66 -5.82 -9.64
N ARG A 101 6.63 -5.83 -8.72
CA ARG A 101 8.01 -5.45 -9.05
C ARG A 101 8.67 -6.41 -10.04
N ASP A 102 8.44 -7.72 -9.92
CA ASP A 102 8.93 -8.72 -10.87
C ASP A 102 8.32 -8.52 -12.27
N MET A 103 7.09 -8.03 -12.33
CA MET A 103 6.43 -7.59 -13.57
C MET A 103 6.94 -6.23 -14.09
N GLY A 104 7.88 -5.58 -13.40
CA GLY A 104 8.38 -4.24 -13.73
C GLY A 104 7.46 -3.09 -13.29
N ILE A 105 6.39 -3.38 -12.56
CA ILE A 105 5.40 -2.41 -12.10
C ILE A 105 5.80 -1.85 -10.73
N LYS A 106 6.14 -0.56 -10.70
CA LYS A 106 6.60 0.13 -9.49
C LYS A 106 5.61 1.18 -8.96
N ASN A 107 4.62 1.58 -9.75
CA ASN A 107 3.65 2.58 -9.34
C ASN A 107 2.47 1.94 -8.60
N TYR A 108 2.68 1.64 -7.33
CA TYR A 108 1.65 1.11 -6.44
C TYR A 108 1.71 1.76 -5.06
N ILE A 109 0.64 1.56 -4.28
CA ILE A 109 0.53 1.86 -2.85
C ILE A 109 -0.31 0.78 -2.16
N ASP A 110 -0.03 0.51 -0.90
CA ASP A 110 -0.82 -0.39 -0.06
C ASP A 110 -1.90 0.36 0.72
N LEU A 111 -3.16 0.02 0.43
CA LEU A 111 -4.35 0.55 1.07
C LEU A 111 -5.09 -0.50 1.92
N THR A 112 -4.48 -1.68 2.16
CA THR A 112 -5.09 -2.82 2.86
C THR A 112 -5.69 -2.44 4.21
N ARG A 113 -5.04 -1.53 4.95
CA ARG A 113 -5.49 -1.03 6.26
C ARG A 113 -5.92 0.43 6.23
N TRP A 114 -5.99 1.06 5.05
CA TRP A 114 -6.22 2.50 4.88
C TRP A 114 -7.45 2.99 5.64
N ILE A 115 -8.60 2.33 5.46
CA ILE A 115 -9.87 2.71 6.10
C ILE A 115 -9.75 2.79 7.62
N LYS A 116 -8.94 1.93 8.24
CA LYS A 116 -8.76 1.90 9.70
C LYS A 116 -7.66 2.84 10.16
N TRP A 117 -6.56 2.95 9.40
CA TRP A 117 -5.30 3.52 9.88
C TRP A 117 -4.79 4.70 9.06
N ARG A 118 -5.61 5.31 8.19
CA ARG A 118 -5.23 6.49 7.37
C ARG A 118 -4.50 7.56 8.18
N TYR A 119 -5.01 7.88 9.36
CA TYR A 119 -4.44 8.90 10.26
C TYR A 119 -3.02 8.58 10.76
N CYS A 120 -2.57 7.33 10.66
CA CYS A 120 -1.23 6.91 11.06
C CYS A 120 -0.21 6.99 9.90
N CYS A 121 -0.69 7.21 8.68
CA CYS A 121 0.12 7.42 7.48
C CYS A 121 0.08 8.90 7.06
N ASP A 122 -0.23 9.79 8.00
CA ASP A 122 -0.26 11.23 7.79
C ASP A 122 1.13 11.84 8.05
N ARG A 123 1.62 12.64 7.10
CA ARG A 123 2.96 13.22 7.15
C ARG A 123 3.15 14.15 8.33
N GLU A 124 2.21 15.09 8.53
CA GLU A 124 2.31 16.10 9.57
C GLU A 124 2.28 15.45 10.95
N LYS A 125 1.44 14.44 11.12
CA LYS A 125 1.35 13.68 12.36
C LYS A 125 2.61 12.88 12.66
N LEU A 126 3.22 12.27 11.64
CA LEU A 126 4.47 11.53 11.81
C LEU A 126 5.64 12.46 12.14
N ILE A 127 5.75 13.60 11.45
CA ILE A 127 6.80 14.60 11.67
C ILE A 127 6.67 15.25 13.05
N SER A 128 5.45 15.61 13.45
CA SER A 128 5.19 16.24 14.76
C SER A 128 5.49 15.34 15.96
N HIS A 129 5.67 14.03 15.75
CA HIS A 129 5.98 13.07 16.82
C HIS A 129 7.34 12.37 16.66
N LEU A 130 8.28 12.96 15.89
CA LEU A 130 9.59 12.34 15.65
C LEU A 130 10.38 12.12 16.94
N ASP A 131 10.31 13.07 17.89
CA ASP A 131 11.02 12.96 19.17
C ASP A 131 10.45 11.81 20.03
N GLU A 132 9.12 11.59 20.05
CA GLU A 132 8.55 10.41 20.74
C GLU A 132 8.91 9.11 20.05
N LEU A 133 8.94 9.08 18.71
CA LEU A 133 9.38 7.90 17.94
C LEU A 133 10.85 7.57 18.21
N GLU A 134 11.71 8.59 18.33
CA GLU A 134 13.11 8.45 18.73
C GLU A 134 13.23 7.95 20.18
N GLY A 135 12.37 8.45 21.07
CA GLY A 135 12.24 7.93 22.43
C GLY A 135 11.91 6.43 22.46
N VAL A 136 10.88 6.00 21.71
CA VAL A 136 10.52 4.57 21.61
C VAL A 136 11.67 3.76 21.04
N TYR A 137 12.31 4.22 19.97
CA TYR A 137 13.46 3.54 19.37
C TYR A 137 14.60 3.31 20.38
N ASN A 138 14.89 4.30 21.22
CA ASN A 138 15.93 4.23 22.25
C ASN A 138 15.54 3.32 23.44
N LEU A 139 14.25 3.10 23.68
CA LEU A 139 13.76 2.17 24.71
C LEU A 139 13.80 0.70 24.28
N LEU A 140 13.89 0.41 22.98
CA LEU A 140 13.99 -0.97 22.49
C LEU A 140 15.37 -1.54 22.84
N ASP A 141 15.39 -2.73 23.44
CA ASP A 141 16.61 -3.35 23.95
C ASP A 141 17.48 -3.90 22.81
N ASP A 142 16.87 -4.60 21.85
CA ASP A 142 17.59 -5.35 20.82
C ASP A 142 17.49 -4.73 19.41
N ASP A 143 18.46 -5.08 18.57
CA ASP A 143 18.56 -4.60 17.19
C ASP A 143 17.42 -5.08 16.28
N LEU A 144 16.85 -6.27 16.54
CA LEU A 144 15.77 -6.82 15.73
C LEU A 144 14.49 -6.02 15.95
N SER A 145 14.16 -5.71 17.20
CA SER A 145 13.04 -4.84 17.59
C SER A 145 13.20 -3.45 16.98
N LYS A 146 14.39 -2.84 17.07
CA LYS A 146 14.69 -1.54 16.45
C LYS A 146 14.47 -1.56 14.94
N LYS A 147 14.98 -2.56 14.24
CA LYS A 147 14.80 -2.72 12.78
C LYS A 147 13.34 -2.95 12.41
N THR A 148 12.61 -3.72 13.21
CA THR A 148 11.18 -3.99 12.99
C THR A 148 10.36 -2.71 13.18
N PHE A 149 10.61 -1.96 14.25
CA PHE A 149 9.97 -0.68 14.52
C PHE A 149 10.20 0.32 13.39
N LEU A 150 11.46 0.51 12.96
CA LEU A 150 11.80 1.37 11.83
C LEU A 150 11.10 0.93 10.54
N SER A 151 10.98 -0.38 10.29
CA SER A 151 10.28 -0.89 9.09
C SER A 151 8.80 -0.52 9.06
N VAL A 152 8.13 -0.44 10.22
CA VAL A 152 6.73 -0.01 10.32
C VAL A 152 6.60 1.49 10.02
N ILE A 153 7.56 2.29 10.49
CA ILE A 153 7.60 3.72 10.20
C ILE A 153 7.86 3.95 8.69
N GLU A 154 8.82 3.23 8.13
CA GLU A 154 9.14 3.27 6.69
C GLU A 154 7.92 2.90 5.85
N TYR A 155 7.16 1.88 6.27
CA TYR A 155 5.91 1.50 5.61
C TYR A 155 4.86 2.61 5.66
N ARG A 156 4.67 3.27 6.82
CA ARG A 156 3.71 4.38 6.94
C ARG A 156 4.10 5.58 6.07
N LYS A 157 5.40 5.79 5.87
CA LYS A 157 5.96 6.85 5.01
C LYS A 157 5.79 6.55 3.53
N LEU A 158 6.00 5.30 3.11
CA LEU A 158 6.07 4.93 1.69
C LEU A 158 4.79 4.28 1.16
N LEU A 159 3.96 3.72 2.04
CA LEU A 159 2.85 2.82 1.72
C LEU A 159 3.30 1.64 0.85
N ASP A 160 4.53 1.18 1.05
CA ASP A 160 5.12 0.06 0.33
C ASP A 160 5.33 -1.13 1.27
N PRO A 161 4.58 -2.23 1.14
CA PRO A 161 4.61 -3.33 2.10
C PRO A 161 5.91 -4.13 2.03
N ILE A 162 6.77 -3.92 1.03
CA ILE A 162 8.08 -4.61 0.94
C ILE A 162 9.02 -4.19 2.05
N CYS A 163 8.95 -2.94 2.52
CA CYS A 163 9.85 -2.48 3.57
C CYS A 163 9.56 -3.13 4.94
N LEU A 164 8.34 -3.64 5.16
CA LEU A 164 7.95 -4.30 6.41
C LEU A 164 8.82 -5.53 6.69
N ARG A 165 9.37 -5.62 7.90
CA ARG A 165 10.05 -6.81 8.39
C ARG A 165 9.08 -7.68 9.17
N VAL A 166 9.12 -8.98 8.90
CA VAL A 166 8.35 -9.96 9.69
C VAL A 166 9.15 -10.21 10.96
N SER A 167 8.47 -10.11 12.10
CA SER A 167 9.04 -10.47 13.39
C SER A 167 9.46 -11.95 13.39
N GLU A 168 10.66 -12.23 13.86
CA GLU A 168 11.14 -13.60 14.08
C GLU A 168 10.66 -14.18 15.42
N TYR A 169 10.04 -13.36 16.27
CA TYR A 169 9.38 -13.82 17.49
C TYR A 169 8.08 -14.56 17.17
N ASP A 170 7.78 -15.56 17.99
CA ASP A 170 6.51 -16.30 17.92
C ASP A 170 5.32 -15.35 18.01
N GLN A 171 4.44 -15.43 17.01
CA GLN A 171 3.20 -14.69 17.00
C GLN A 171 2.10 -15.56 17.59
N TYR A 172 1.34 -14.98 18.52
CA TYR A 172 0.27 -15.63 19.28
C TYR A 172 -1.03 -15.82 18.48
#